data_AF-A0A261RG39-F1
#
_entry.id   AF-A0A261RG39-F1
#
_cell.length_a   1.000
_cell.length_b   1.000
_cell.length_c   1.000
_cell.angle_alpha   90.00
_cell.angle_beta   90.00
_cell.angle_gamma   90.00
#
_symmetry.space_group_name_H-M   'P 1'
#
loop_
_entity.id
_entity.type
_entity.pdbx_description
1 polymer ?
#
loop_
_entity_poly.entity_id
_entity_poly.type
_entity_poly.pdbx_seq_one_letter_code
_entity_poly.pdbx_strand_id
1 'polypeptide(L)'
;MTPPTPREDFPAEVGEGTRMILDAIQGWRHEDREELAAKHAENAARMEAFDRELKAMSAAVKLGYPEGDADAHRRYHEALIKKAEARARLYEKLLAELIGKGFIAFLIFLAGAIGYYLKEKFLK
;
A
#
# COMPACT_ATOMS: atom_id res chain seq x y z
N MET A 1 -20.72 47.08 -7.44
CA MET A 1 -22.10 46.58 -7.61
C MET A 1 -22.89 47.69 -8.28
N THR A 2 -23.00 47.65 -9.60
CA THR A 2 -23.92 48.52 -10.35
C THR A 2 -25.35 48.05 -10.06
N PRO A 3 -26.32 48.97 -9.82
CA PRO A 3 -27.71 48.56 -9.65
C PRO A 3 -28.19 47.85 -10.92
N PRO A 4 -28.99 46.78 -10.81
CA PRO A 4 -29.58 46.14 -11.97
C PRO A 4 -30.45 47.17 -12.72
N THR A 5 -30.22 47.29 -14.03
CA THR A 5 -31.05 48.13 -14.89
C THR A 5 -32.49 47.62 -14.86
N PRO A 6 -33.50 48.48 -14.63
CA PRO A 6 -34.90 48.08 -14.65
C PRO A 6 -35.23 47.47 -16.01
N ARG A 7 -35.74 46.24 -16.04
CA ARG A 7 -36.24 45.65 -17.28
C ARG A 7 -37.66 46.12 -17.58
N GLU A 8 -38.00 46.28 -18.85
CA GLU A 8 -39.26 46.88 -19.33
C GLU A 8 -40.46 45.91 -19.38
N ASP A 9 -40.30 44.67 -18.92
CA ASP A 9 -41.25 43.56 -19.02
C ASP A 9 -42.25 43.46 -17.85
N PHE A 10 -42.31 44.47 -16.98
CA PHE A 10 -43.29 44.54 -15.89
C PHE A 10 -44.61 45.17 -16.34
N PRO A 11 -45.78 44.60 -15.95
CA PRO A 11 -47.07 45.22 -16.24
C PRO A 11 -47.10 46.66 -15.71
N ALA A 12 -47.66 47.58 -16.51
CA ALA A 12 -47.75 49.01 -16.20
C ALA A 12 -48.45 49.31 -14.86
N GLU A 13 -49.23 48.36 -14.34
CA GLU A 13 -50.03 48.47 -13.12
C GLU A 13 -49.26 48.17 -11.82
N VAL A 14 -48.02 47.69 -11.92
CA VAL A 14 -47.21 47.32 -10.75
C VAL A 14 -46.41 48.53 -10.28
N GLY A 15 -46.68 49.00 -9.06
CA GLY A 15 -45.96 50.12 -8.43
C GLY A 15 -44.45 49.87 -8.30
N GLU A 16 -43.66 50.95 -8.35
CA GLU A 16 -42.19 50.93 -8.37
C GLU A 16 -41.58 50.08 -7.24
N GLY A 17 -42.11 50.20 -6.02
CA GLY A 17 -41.64 49.40 -4.87
C GLY A 17 -41.86 47.89 -5.04
N THR A 18 -42.93 47.46 -5.72
CA THR A 18 -43.19 46.04 -5.98
C THR A 18 -42.23 45.49 -7.04
N ARG A 19 -41.88 46.29 -8.05
CA ARG A 19 -40.87 45.93 -9.06
C ARG A 19 -39.49 45.72 -8.42
N MET A 20 -39.09 46.62 -7.53
CA MET A 20 -37.84 46.50 -6.78
C MET A 20 -37.76 45.21 -5.95
N ILE A 21 -38.85 44.82 -5.29
CA ILE A 21 -38.91 43.58 -4.51
C ILE A 21 -38.80 42.35 -5.41
N LEU A 22 -39.49 42.35 -6.55
CA LEU A 22 -39.42 41.26 -7.53
C LEU A 22 -38.02 41.10 -8.13
N ASP A 23 -37.37 42.20 -8.46
CA ASP A 23 -35.98 42.21 -8.96
C ASP A 23 -35.01 41.68 -7.90
N ALA A 24 -35.16 42.09 -6.64
CA ALA A 24 -34.33 41.59 -5.54
C ALA A 24 -34.49 40.07 -5.33
N ILE A 25 -35.73 39.56 -5.35
CA ILE A 25 -36.01 38.12 -5.22
C ILE A 25 -35.45 37.33 -6.42
N GLN A 26 -35.53 37.89 -7.62
CA GLN A 26 -34.96 37.26 -8.81
C GLN A 26 -33.43 37.24 -8.76
N GLY A 27 -32.79 38.32 -8.29
CA GLY A 27 -31.35 38.40 -8.05
C GLY A 27 -30.88 37.32 -7.09
N TRP A 28 -31.52 37.20 -5.91
CA TRP A 28 -31.19 36.17 -4.92
C TRP A 28 -31.36 34.75 -5.47
N ARG A 29 -32.41 34.48 -6.25
CA ARG A 29 -32.60 33.16 -6.88
C ARG A 29 -31.53 32.84 -7.93
N HIS A 30 -30.98 33.86 -8.59
CA HIS A 30 -29.91 33.66 -9.56
C HIS A 30 -28.59 33.35 -8.84
N GLU A 31 -28.27 34.12 -7.79
CA GLU A 31 -27.10 33.92 -6.94
C GLU A 31 -27.13 32.53 -6.27
N ASP A 32 -28.27 32.13 -5.69
CA ASP A 32 -28.45 30.80 -5.09
C ASP A 32 -28.21 29.67 -6.10
N ARG A 33 -28.69 29.83 -7.34
CA ARG A 33 -28.50 28.82 -8.41
C ARG A 33 -27.04 28.69 -8.81
N GLU A 34 -26.33 29.80 -8.92
CA GLU A 34 -24.90 29.81 -9.22
C GLU A 34 -24.09 29.17 -8.09
N GLU A 35 -24.42 29.49 -6.83
CA GLU A 35 -23.77 28.90 -5.67
C GLU A 35 -24.03 27.38 -5.57
N LEU A 36 -25.28 26.96 -5.80
CA LEU A 36 -25.64 25.54 -5.86
C LEU A 36 -24.90 24.82 -6.99
N ALA A 37 -24.84 25.41 -8.19
CA ALA A 37 -24.12 24.84 -9.32
C ALA A 37 -22.61 24.70 -9.02
N ALA A 38 -22.01 25.71 -8.39
CA ALA A 38 -20.61 25.66 -7.96
C ALA A 38 -20.36 24.56 -6.93
N LYS A 39 -21.23 24.44 -5.91
CA LYS A 39 -21.17 23.36 -4.90
C LYS A 39 -21.34 21.98 -5.53
N HIS A 40 -22.24 21.83 -6.50
CA HIS A 40 -22.43 20.56 -7.21
C HIS A 40 -21.20 20.19 -8.04
N ALA A 41 -20.59 21.16 -8.72
CA ALA A 41 -19.35 20.94 -9.47
C ALA A 41 -18.19 20.55 -8.54
N GLU A 42 -18.04 21.22 -7.40
CA GLU A 42 -17.02 20.89 -6.40
C GLU A 42 -17.24 19.48 -5.80
N ASN A 43 -18.48 19.16 -5.43
CA ASN A 43 -18.82 17.84 -4.91
C ASN A 43 -18.58 16.74 -5.94
N ALA A 44 -18.93 16.96 -7.22
CA ALA A 44 -18.66 16.02 -8.30
C ALA A 44 -17.15 15.78 -8.47
N ALA A 45 -16.36 16.85 -8.51
CA ALA A 45 -14.90 16.76 -8.61
C ALA A 45 -14.28 16.01 -7.41
N ARG A 46 -14.81 16.25 -6.20
CA ARG A 46 -14.39 15.55 -4.99
C ARG A 46 -14.74 14.07 -5.03
N MET A 47 -15.93 13.71 -5.49
CA MET A 47 -16.34 12.31 -5.66
C MET A 47 -15.48 11.60 -6.70
N GLU A 48 -15.18 12.25 -7.83
CA GLU A 48 -14.27 11.67 -8.83
C GLU A 48 -12.85 11.44 -8.28
N ALA A 49 -12.34 12.36 -7.45
CA ALA A 49 -11.05 12.18 -6.80
C ALA A 49 -11.06 10.99 -5.84
N PHE A 50 -12.11 10.85 -5.02
CA PHE A 50 -12.30 9.70 -4.15
C PHE A 50 -12.40 8.39 -4.93
N ASP A 51 -13.15 8.35 -6.03
CA ASP A 51 -13.28 7.16 -6.88
C ASP A 51 -11.95 6.72 -7.48
N ARG A 52 -11.11 7.69 -7.88
CA ARG A 52 -9.75 7.40 -8.36
C ARG A 52 -8.89 6.81 -7.25
N GLU A 53 -8.96 7.34 -6.04
CA GLU A 53 -8.20 6.86 -4.88
C GLU A 53 -8.65 5.45 -4.46
N LEU A 54 -9.96 5.18 -4.41
CA LEU A 54 -10.52 3.86 -4.11
C LEU A 54 -10.09 2.82 -5.15
N LYS A 55 -10.08 3.18 -6.44
CA LYS A 55 -9.59 2.29 -7.51
C LYS A 55 -8.10 1.99 -7.35
N ALA A 56 -7.29 3.00 -7.03
CA ALA A 56 -5.86 2.81 -6.78
C ALA A 56 -5.61 1.91 -5.56
N MET A 57 -6.34 2.12 -4.47
CA MET A 57 -6.27 1.28 -3.27
C MET A 57 -6.71 -0.16 -3.57
N SER A 58 -7.81 -0.35 -4.31
CA SER A 58 -8.28 -1.67 -4.73
C SER A 58 -7.24 -2.39 -5.61
N ALA A 59 -6.59 -1.68 -6.53
CA ALA A 59 -5.52 -2.22 -7.35
C ALA A 59 -4.29 -2.65 -6.51
N ALA A 60 -3.89 -1.84 -5.53
CA ALA A 60 -2.80 -2.16 -4.61
C ALA A 60 -3.10 -3.41 -3.76
N VAL A 61 -4.34 -3.52 -3.24
CA VAL A 61 -4.78 -4.71 -2.50
C VAL A 61 -4.77 -5.95 -3.40
N LYS A 62 -5.25 -5.85 -4.64
CA LYS A 62 -5.20 -6.96 -5.61
C LYS A 62 -3.78 -7.36 -5.97
N LEU A 63 -2.83 -6.42 -5.99
CA LEU A 63 -1.41 -6.73 -6.22
C LEU A 63 -0.81 -7.56 -5.08
N GLY A 64 -1.16 -7.23 -3.83
CA GLY A 64 -0.74 -8.00 -2.65
C GLY A 64 -1.49 -9.33 -2.46
N TYR A 65 -2.74 -9.39 -2.92
CA TYR A 65 -3.65 -10.52 -2.75
C TYR A 65 -4.33 -10.86 -4.08
N PRO A 66 -3.62 -11.49 -5.04
CA PRO A 66 -4.14 -11.76 -6.38
C PRO A 66 -5.39 -12.65 -6.39
N GLU A 67 -5.55 -13.54 -5.40
CA GLU A 67 -6.76 -14.37 -5.23
C GLU A 67 -7.75 -13.81 -4.20
N GLY A 68 -7.47 -12.64 -3.61
CA GLY A 68 -8.31 -12.03 -2.57
C GLY A 68 -8.32 -12.75 -1.21
N ASP A 69 -7.61 -13.87 -1.08
CA ASP A 69 -7.49 -14.62 0.17
C ASP A 69 -6.19 -14.26 0.92
N ALA A 70 -6.33 -13.33 1.88
CA ALA A 70 -5.24 -12.92 2.76
C ALA A 70 -4.74 -14.06 3.67
N ASP A 71 -5.63 -14.98 4.05
CA ASP A 71 -5.28 -16.13 4.87
C ASP A 71 -4.49 -17.17 4.08
N ALA A 72 -4.81 -17.39 2.79
CA ALA A 72 -4.00 -18.21 1.91
C ALA A 72 -2.58 -17.64 1.73
N HIS A 73 -2.46 -16.32 1.54
CA HIS A 73 -1.16 -15.69 1.39
C HIS A 73 -0.31 -15.80 2.66
N ARG A 74 -0.91 -15.61 3.85
CA ARG A 74 -0.23 -15.83 5.13
C ARG A 74 0.25 -17.29 5.25
N ARG A 75 -0.62 -18.26 4.98
CA ARG A 75 -0.27 -19.70 5.02
C ARG A 75 0.86 -20.05 4.07
N TYR A 76 0.89 -19.45 2.88
CA TYR A 76 1.98 -19.62 1.93
C TYR A 76 3.32 -19.10 2.49
N HIS A 77 3.34 -17.89 3.05
CA HIS A 77 4.54 -17.34 3.68
C HIS A 77 4.99 -18.15 4.90
N GLU A 78 4.06 -18.60 5.74
CA GLU A 78 4.38 -19.50 6.86
C GLU A 78 5.01 -20.82 6.38
N ALA A 79 4.50 -21.39 5.28
CA ALA A 79 5.06 -22.60 4.68
C ALA A 79 6.48 -22.37 4.13
N LEU A 80 6.73 -21.21 3.50
CA LEU A 80 8.06 -20.82 3.03
C LEU A 80 9.05 -20.64 4.18
N ILE A 81 8.63 -19.96 5.26
CA ILE A 81 9.45 -19.75 6.45
C ILE A 81 9.81 -21.11 7.08
N LYS A 82 8.82 -21.99 7.30
CA LYS A 82 9.06 -23.34 7.83
C LYS A 82 10.06 -24.12 6.98
N LYS A 83 9.98 -24.00 5.64
CA LYS A 83 10.93 -24.65 4.74
C LYS A 83 12.34 -24.07 4.86
N ALA A 84 12.47 -22.76 4.99
CA ALA A 84 13.76 -22.09 5.19
C ALA A 84 14.39 -22.47 6.54
N GLU A 85 13.60 -22.47 7.62
CA GLU A 85 14.04 -22.90 8.95
C GLU A 85 14.48 -24.36 8.96
N ALA A 86 13.73 -25.25 8.31
CA ALA A 86 14.10 -26.66 8.22
C ALA A 86 15.44 -26.85 7.49
N ARG A 87 15.68 -26.10 6.41
CA ARG A 87 16.97 -26.11 5.70
C ARG A 87 18.09 -25.58 6.58
N ALA A 88 17.88 -24.46 7.27
CA ALA A 88 18.87 -23.88 8.15
C ALA A 88 19.29 -24.87 9.26
N ARG A 89 18.31 -25.50 9.93
CA ARG A 89 18.57 -26.53 10.94
C ARG A 89 19.29 -27.75 10.38
N LEU A 90 19.02 -28.14 9.14
CA LEU A 90 19.72 -29.24 8.47
C LEU A 90 21.20 -28.88 8.26
N TYR A 91 21.48 -27.69 7.70
CA TYR A 91 22.85 -27.23 7.50
C TYR A 91 23.62 -27.08 8.81
N GLU A 92 22.98 -26.55 9.85
CA GLU A 92 23.58 -26.42 11.17
C GLU A 92 23.97 -27.79 11.75
N LYS A 93 23.07 -28.78 11.68
CA LYS A 93 23.37 -30.14 12.13
C LYS A 93 24.47 -30.81 11.31
N LEU A 94 24.42 -30.68 9.98
CA LEU A 94 25.45 -31.22 9.10
C LEU A 94 26.82 -30.62 9.40
N LEU A 95 26.89 -29.30 9.59
CA LEU A 95 28.13 -28.60 9.90
C LEU A 95 28.65 -28.97 11.28
N ALA A 96 27.77 -29.07 12.29
CA ALA A 96 28.14 -29.52 13.62
C ALA A 96 28.68 -30.96 13.62
N GLU A 97 28.02 -31.88 12.91
CA GLU A 97 28.48 -33.27 12.80
C GLU A 97 29.78 -33.40 11.99
N LEU A 98 29.91 -32.63 10.91
CA LEU A 98 31.10 -32.63 10.06
C LEU A 98 32.30 -32.06 10.80
N ILE A 99 32.13 -30.97 11.54
CA ILE A 99 33.20 -30.41 12.39
C ILE A 99 33.53 -31.39 13.50
N GLY A 100 32.53 -31.96 14.20
CA GLY A 100 32.78 -32.90 15.30
C GLY A 100 33.54 -34.14 14.84
N LYS A 101 32.99 -34.88 13.86
CA LYS A 101 33.59 -36.13 13.37
C LYS A 101 34.85 -35.87 12.53
N GLY A 102 34.84 -34.81 11.72
CA GLY A 102 35.98 -34.41 10.89
C GLY A 102 37.17 -33.95 11.73
N PHE A 103 36.93 -33.23 12.83
CA PHE A 103 38.00 -32.83 13.76
C PHE A 103 38.65 -34.04 14.43
N ILE A 104 37.85 -35.01 14.89
CA ILE A 104 38.39 -36.26 15.47
C ILE A 104 39.18 -37.05 14.43
N ALA A 105 38.65 -37.20 13.21
CA ALA A 105 39.36 -37.88 12.12
C ALA A 105 40.68 -37.18 11.77
N PHE A 106 40.69 -35.84 11.76
CA PHE A 106 41.89 -35.04 11.54
C PHE A 106 42.92 -35.25 12.65
N LEU A 107 42.51 -35.30 13.93
CA LEU A 107 43.41 -35.56 15.04
C LEU A 107 44.04 -36.96 14.97
N ILE A 108 43.25 -37.98 14.62
CA ILE A 108 43.76 -39.35 14.44
C ILE A 108 44.77 -39.40 13.28
N PHE A 109 44.44 -38.75 12.16
CA PHE A 109 45.34 -38.65 11.01
C PHE A 109 46.66 -37.96 11.40
N LEU A 110 46.59 -36.84 12.13
CA LEU A 110 47.76 -36.10 12.58
C LEU A 110 48.62 -36.91 13.55
N ALA A 111 47.99 -37.59 14.52
CA ALA A 111 48.70 -38.48 15.44
C ALA A 111 49.38 -39.66 14.71
N GLY A 112 48.70 -40.24 13.72
CA GLY A 112 49.26 -41.28 12.85
C GLY A 112 50.45 -40.77 12.03
N ALA A 113 50.35 -39.58 11.45
CA ALA A 113 51.43 -38.95 10.69
C ALA A 113 52.66 -38.64 11.57
N ILE A 114 52.45 -38.11 12.78
CA ILE A 114 53.52 -37.86 13.75
C ILE A 114 54.16 -39.19 14.17
N GLY A 115 53.37 -40.21 14.49
CA GLY A 115 53.87 -41.54 14.84
C GLY A 115 54.69 -42.18 13.72
N TYR A 116 54.22 -42.07 12.47
CA TYR A 116 54.95 -42.53 11.29
C TYR A 116 56.28 -41.79 11.12
N TYR A 117 56.27 -40.46 11.23
CA TYR A 117 57.48 -39.63 11.11
C TYR A 117 58.51 -39.93 12.22
N LEU A 118 58.06 -40.10 13.46
CA LEU A 118 58.93 -40.49 14.58
C LEU A 118 59.51 -41.89 14.37
N LYS A 119 58.70 -42.85 13.92
CA LYS A 119 59.17 -44.20 13.60
C LYS A 119 60.21 -44.17 12.48
N GLU A 120 60.01 -43.37 11.44
CA GLU A 120 60.95 -43.26 10.33
C GLU A 120 62.27 -42.58 10.72
N LYS A 121 62.23 -41.62 11.66
CA LYS A 121 63.40 -40.87 12.12
C LYS A 121 64.21 -41.55 13.24
N PHE A 122 63.55 -42.32 14.11
CA PHE A 122 64.19 -42.92 15.30
C PHE A 122 64.38 -44.44 15.22
N LEU A 123 63.74 -45.12 14.26
CA LEU A 123 63.84 -46.58 14.09
C LEU A 123 64.62 -47.00 12.82
N LYS A 124 65.32 -46.06 12.19
CA LYS A 124 66.42 -46.25 11.26
C LYS A 124 67.71 -45.82 11.94
#